data_AF-A0A3P6TAR9-F1
#
_entry.id   AF-A0A3P6TAR9-F1
#
_cell.length_a   1.000
_cell.length_b   1.000
_cell.length_c   1.000
_cell.angle_alpha   90.00
_cell.angle_beta   90.00
_cell.angle_gamma   90.00
#
_symmetry.space_group_name_H-M   'P 1'
#
loop_
_entity.id
_entity.type
_entity.pdbx_description
1 polymer ?
#
loop_
_entity_poly.entity_id
_entity_poly.type
_entity_poly.pdbx_seq_one_letter_code
_entity_poly.pdbx_strand_id
1 'polypeptide(L)'
;MVYEGTNLKELEGTSEKTDYYDSSDEEDLRNTIGNIPISWYDDFNHVGYDKDGDPIQSAKKKDDMEEFLDRMDDPDYWRKVYDRQSGGFVTLSCEQVKQLNALNASKYPSVGYNPYQPFLDIFSSQTEIHPISNRPDSKRSFIPSLDEKRLVGKMVHAIKMGWVRPSRPKQIRKKVYDLWADDPSSAKTKSELARIRMHFPAPKVSLPGHAESYNPPAEYLCDEEELKKWKEMDPEDRRLDFVPKKYDCLRKVPAYDRFYNDRYQRCLDLYLAPRQRKMKLNVDHSELLPELPNLAEMRPFPTTQSFVAYA
;
A
#
# COMPACT_ATOMS: atom_id res chain seq x y z
N MET A 1 -48.30 24.13 1.08
CA MET A 1 -49.11 22.90 1.23
C MET A 1 -49.93 23.08 2.48
N VAL A 2 -51.23 23.29 2.27
CA VAL A 2 -52.24 23.50 3.31
C VAL A 2 -52.48 22.13 3.95
N TYR A 3 -52.15 21.98 5.22
CA TYR A 3 -52.65 20.84 5.99
C TYR A 3 -54.09 21.19 6.38
N GLU A 4 -55.03 20.60 5.65
CA GLU A 4 -56.44 20.58 6.02
C GLU A 4 -56.56 19.96 7.42
N GLY A 5 -57.37 20.62 8.25
CA GLY A 5 -57.62 20.20 9.62
C GLY A 5 -58.13 18.76 9.65
N THR A 6 -57.32 17.88 10.21
CA THR A 6 -57.74 16.51 10.52
C THR A 6 -58.88 16.56 11.53
N ASN A 7 -60.01 16.00 11.12
CA ASN A 7 -61.23 15.80 11.89
C ASN A 7 -60.94 15.27 13.31
N LEU A 8 -61.31 16.03 14.33
CA LEU A 8 -61.31 15.65 15.75
C LEU A 8 -62.40 14.61 16.10
N LYS A 9 -62.84 13.77 15.15
CA LYS A 9 -63.97 12.84 15.29
C LYS A 9 -63.60 11.35 15.21
N GLU A 10 -62.32 11.00 15.10
CA GLU A 10 -61.87 9.60 15.05
C GLU A 10 -60.96 9.20 16.23
N LEU A 11 -60.94 10.00 17.31
CA LEU A 11 -60.26 9.67 18.58
C LEU A 11 -61.28 9.44 19.72
N GLU A 12 -62.44 8.89 19.40
CA GLU A 12 -63.39 8.39 20.39
C GLU A 12 -63.53 6.87 20.20
N GLY A 13 -62.73 6.10 20.94
CA GLY A 13 -62.90 4.65 20.95
C GLY A 13 -61.68 3.83 21.29
N THR A 14 -60.96 4.14 22.37
CA THR A 14 -60.27 3.16 23.23
C THR A 14 -59.79 3.89 24.48
N SER A 15 -60.72 4.32 25.35
CA SER A 15 -60.37 4.45 26.77
C SER A 15 -60.45 3.06 27.38
N GLU A 16 -59.52 2.18 26.99
CA GLU A 16 -59.20 1.05 27.86
C GLU A 16 -58.70 1.68 29.16
N LYS A 17 -59.50 1.55 30.21
CA LYS A 17 -58.96 1.62 31.56
C LYS A 17 -57.79 0.65 31.58
N THR A 18 -56.58 1.19 31.54
CA THR A 18 -55.41 0.46 31.99
C THR A 18 -55.63 0.30 33.49
N ASP A 19 -56.28 -0.80 33.85
CA ASP A 19 -56.36 -1.24 35.23
C ASP A 19 -54.90 -1.52 35.63
N TYR A 20 -54.26 -0.53 36.24
CA TYR A 20 -52.93 -0.64 36.82
C TYR A 20 -53.06 -1.43 38.13
N TYR A 21 -53.45 -2.68 37.99
CA TYR A 21 -53.44 -3.71 39.03
C TYR A 21 -52.38 -4.72 38.61
N ASP A 22 -51.13 -4.35 38.80
CA ASP A 22 -50.01 -5.28 38.88
C ASP A 22 -49.29 -5.05 40.21
N SER A 23 -50.07 -5.16 41.30
CA SER A 23 -49.50 -5.38 42.62
C SER A 23 -49.23 -6.87 42.71
N SER A 24 -47.96 -7.25 42.56
CA SER A 24 -47.45 -8.63 42.63
C SER A 24 -47.84 -9.40 43.91
N ASP A 25 -48.54 -8.78 44.85
CA ASP A 25 -49.01 -9.31 46.15
C ASP A 25 -50.54 -9.48 46.21
N GLU A 26 -51.28 -9.15 45.13
CA GLU A 26 -52.75 -9.24 45.08
C GLU A 26 -53.28 -10.30 44.09
N GLU A 27 -52.43 -11.25 43.64
CA GLU A 27 -52.96 -12.50 43.12
C GLU A 27 -53.64 -13.23 44.28
N ASP A 28 -54.97 -13.24 44.25
CA ASP A 28 -55.91 -13.79 45.24
C ASP A 28 -55.35 -15.05 45.91
N LEU A 29 -54.61 -14.87 47.03
CA LEU A 29 -54.03 -15.95 47.82
C LEU A 29 -55.18 -16.69 48.51
N ARG A 30 -55.87 -17.53 47.75
CA ARG A 30 -56.83 -18.50 48.29
C ARG A 30 -56.18 -19.34 49.39
N ASN A 31 -54.86 -19.56 49.30
CA ASN A 31 -54.10 -20.37 50.24
C ASN A 31 -53.03 -19.54 50.97
N THR A 32 -53.09 -19.53 52.31
CA THR A 32 -52.19 -18.75 53.19
C THR A 32 -50.85 -19.43 53.51
N ILE A 33 -50.62 -20.66 53.02
CA ILE A 33 -49.51 -21.56 53.40
C ILE A 33 -48.10 -21.13 52.92
N GLY A 34 -47.96 -19.98 52.27
CA GLY A 34 -46.66 -19.43 51.86
C GLY A 34 -45.78 -20.41 51.04
N ASN A 35 -44.46 -20.21 51.05
CA ASN A 35 -43.51 -21.06 50.31
C ASN A 35 -43.05 -22.28 51.14
N ILE A 36 -43.99 -23.11 51.57
CA ILE A 36 -43.73 -24.36 52.32
C ILE A 36 -43.87 -25.57 51.38
N PRO A 37 -43.08 -26.65 51.52
CA PRO A 37 -43.25 -27.85 50.72
C PRO A 37 -44.68 -28.44 50.85
N ILE A 38 -45.38 -28.61 49.72
CA ILE A 38 -46.76 -29.13 49.68
C ILE A 38 -46.84 -30.57 50.21
N SER A 39 -45.73 -31.32 50.13
CA SER A 39 -45.68 -32.72 50.54
C SER A 39 -46.03 -32.95 52.02
N TRP A 40 -45.99 -31.92 52.86
CA TRP A 40 -46.45 -32.01 54.25
C TRP A 40 -47.96 -32.21 54.39
N TYR A 41 -48.72 -31.90 53.33
CA TYR A 41 -50.17 -32.09 53.27
C TYR A 41 -50.58 -33.36 52.50
N ASP A 42 -49.63 -34.20 52.08
CA ASP A 42 -49.95 -35.41 51.29
C ASP A 42 -50.82 -36.42 52.03
N ASP A 43 -50.67 -36.50 53.36
CA ASP A 43 -51.46 -37.39 54.24
C ASP A 43 -52.79 -36.75 54.70
N PHE A 44 -53.06 -35.49 54.32
CA PHE A 44 -54.22 -34.72 54.77
C PHE A 44 -55.19 -34.41 53.62
N ASN A 45 -56.49 -34.43 53.92
CA ASN A 45 -57.55 -34.12 52.93
C ASN A 45 -57.71 -32.61 52.64
N HIS A 46 -56.83 -31.77 53.18
CA HIS A 46 -56.87 -30.31 53.03
C HIS A 46 -55.45 -29.77 52.84
N VAL A 47 -55.33 -28.65 52.14
CA VAL A 47 -54.06 -27.95 51.90
C VAL A 47 -54.19 -26.53 52.47
N GLY A 48 -53.73 -26.35 53.71
CA GLY A 48 -53.79 -25.05 54.38
C GLY A 48 -55.18 -24.65 54.90
N TYR A 49 -55.24 -23.42 55.41
CA TYR A 49 -56.44 -22.79 55.95
C TYR A 49 -56.66 -21.43 55.31
N ASP A 50 -57.91 -21.01 55.20
CA ASP A 50 -58.26 -19.67 54.75
C ASP A 50 -57.97 -18.63 55.86
N LYS A 51 -58.04 -17.34 55.53
CA LYS A 51 -57.85 -16.21 56.46
C LYS A 51 -58.76 -16.27 57.69
N ASP A 52 -59.93 -16.90 57.55
CA ASP A 52 -60.91 -17.11 58.62
C ASP A 52 -60.70 -18.42 59.42
N GLY A 53 -59.72 -19.25 59.02
CA GLY A 53 -59.33 -20.47 59.74
C GLY A 53 -60.06 -21.75 59.29
N ASP A 54 -60.81 -21.70 58.20
CA ASP A 54 -61.49 -22.88 57.63
C ASP A 54 -60.53 -23.71 56.74
N PRO A 55 -60.62 -25.06 56.77
CA PRO A 55 -59.73 -25.93 56.01
C PRO A 55 -60.04 -25.90 54.51
N ILE A 56 -59.02 -25.67 53.68
CA ILE A 56 -59.15 -25.61 52.22
C ILE A 56 -59.03 -27.02 51.65
N GLN A 57 -60.09 -27.54 51.04
CA GLN A 57 -60.11 -28.90 50.51
C GLN A 57 -59.13 -29.04 49.33
N SER A 58 -58.33 -30.11 49.35
CA SER A 58 -57.45 -30.41 48.23
C SER A 58 -58.25 -30.89 47.02
N ALA A 59 -57.77 -30.56 45.81
CA ALA A 59 -58.27 -31.20 44.61
C ALA A 59 -57.99 -32.71 44.72
N LYS A 60 -58.96 -33.54 44.33
CA LYS A 60 -58.77 -35.00 44.30
C LYS A 60 -57.63 -35.31 43.34
N LYS A 61 -56.57 -35.95 43.84
CA LYS A 61 -55.51 -36.52 42.99
C LYS A 61 -56.18 -37.55 42.08
N LYS A 62 -56.05 -37.36 40.78
CA LYS A 62 -56.48 -38.34 39.77
C LYS A 62 -55.54 -39.56 39.82
N ASP A 63 -56.07 -40.73 39.48
CA ASP A 63 -55.24 -41.93 39.38
C ASP A 63 -54.24 -41.80 38.21
N ASP A 64 -53.09 -42.47 38.29
CA ASP A 64 -52.05 -42.45 37.24
C ASP A 64 -52.60 -42.81 35.84
N MET A 65 -53.64 -43.65 35.81
CA MET A 65 -54.33 -44.04 34.57
C MET A 65 -55.20 -42.92 34.00
N GLU A 66 -55.81 -42.12 34.86
CA GLU A 66 -56.68 -41.00 34.46
C GLU A 66 -55.83 -39.80 34.01
N GLU A 67 -54.68 -39.55 34.64
CA GLU A 67 -53.70 -38.57 34.14
C GLU A 67 -53.14 -38.99 32.76
N PHE A 68 -52.91 -40.29 32.57
CA PHE A 68 -52.46 -40.81 31.28
C PHE A 68 -53.51 -40.63 30.19
N LEU A 69 -54.80 -40.83 30.49
CA LEU A 69 -55.90 -40.58 29.56
C LEU A 69 -56.02 -39.09 29.24
N ASP A 70 -55.98 -38.20 30.24
CA ASP A 70 -55.97 -36.74 30.03
C ASP A 70 -54.82 -36.32 29.10
N ARG A 71 -53.65 -36.97 29.20
CA ARG A 71 -52.49 -36.67 28.36
C ARG A 71 -52.65 -37.11 26.90
N MET A 72 -53.44 -38.15 26.63
CA MET A 72 -53.70 -38.65 25.28
C MET A 72 -54.93 -38.02 24.63
N ASP A 73 -55.99 -37.78 25.40
CA ASP A 73 -57.31 -37.41 24.88
C ASP A 73 -57.53 -35.88 24.83
N ASP A 74 -56.90 -35.09 25.72
CA ASP A 74 -57.10 -33.64 25.73
C ASP A 74 -56.16 -32.90 24.76
N PRO A 75 -56.68 -32.19 23.72
CA PRO A 75 -55.85 -31.44 22.79
C PRO A 75 -55.16 -30.22 23.42
N ASP A 76 -55.68 -29.72 24.54
CA ASP A 76 -55.15 -28.57 25.29
C ASP A 76 -54.32 -28.99 26.52
N TYR A 77 -53.94 -30.27 26.64
CA TYR A 77 -53.14 -30.75 27.77
C TYR A 77 -51.82 -29.98 27.93
N TRP A 78 -51.16 -29.63 26.82
CA TRP A 78 -49.93 -28.83 26.82
C TRP A 78 -50.09 -27.39 27.35
N ARG A 79 -51.33 -26.89 27.48
CA ARG A 79 -51.65 -25.58 28.07
C ARG A 79 -51.94 -25.67 29.57
N LYS A 80 -52.05 -26.87 30.14
CA LYS A 80 -52.29 -27.08 31.57
C LYS A 80 -50.98 -26.87 32.33
N VAL A 81 -50.98 -25.97 33.30
CA VAL A 81 -49.87 -25.72 34.22
C VAL A 81 -50.33 -26.13 35.62
N TYR A 82 -49.47 -26.83 36.36
CA TYR A 82 -49.75 -27.21 37.74
C TYR A 82 -49.64 -25.98 38.65
N ASP A 83 -50.73 -25.62 39.31
CA ASP A 83 -50.74 -24.58 40.32
C ASP A 83 -50.46 -25.19 41.70
N ARG A 84 -49.37 -24.72 42.31
CA ARG A 84 -48.90 -25.16 43.63
C ARG A 84 -49.85 -24.71 44.75
N GLN A 85 -50.57 -23.61 44.60
CA GLN A 85 -51.48 -23.14 45.63
C GLN A 85 -52.77 -23.94 45.59
N SER A 86 -53.45 -24.00 44.45
CA SER A 86 -54.74 -24.71 44.33
C SER A 86 -54.60 -26.25 44.31
N GLY A 87 -53.39 -26.80 44.14
CA GLY A 87 -53.15 -28.24 44.06
C GLY A 87 -53.78 -28.90 42.83
N GLY A 88 -54.12 -28.10 41.82
CA GLY A 88 -54.80 -28.51 40.59
C GLY A 88 -54.15 -27.92 39.34
N PHE A 89 -54.64 -28.33 38.17
CA PHE A 89 -54.13 -27.85 36.87
C PHE A 89 -54.95 -26.66 36.37
N VAL A 90 -54.29 -25.56 36.03
CA VAL A 90 -54.89 -24.35 35.42
C VAL A 90 -54.57 -24.32 33.93
N THR A 91 -55.56 -24.11 33.08
CA THR A 91 -55.37 -23.99 31.62
C THR A 91 -55.06 -22.54 31.22
N LEU A 92 -53.96 -22.32 30.50
CA LEU A 92 -53.60 -21.00 29.99
C LEU A 92 -54.56 -20.51 28.89
N SER A 93 -54.85 -19.20 28.91
CA SER A 93 -55.66 -18.57 27.87
C SER A 93 -54.89 -18.45 26.55
N CYS A 94 -55.60 -18.36 25.42
CA CYS A 94 -54.98 -18.18 24.11
C CYS A 94 -54.10 -16.93 24.01
N GLU A 95 -54.43 -15.87 24.76
CA GLU A 95 -53.64 -14.63 24.80
C GLU A 95 -52.34 -14.83 25.57
N GLN A 96 -52.41 -15.45 26.76
CA GLN A 96 -51.23 -15.78 27.57
C GLN A 96 -50.26 -16.69 26.80
N VAL A 97 -50.78 -17.67 26.06
CA VAL A 97 -49.94 -18.54 25.20
C VAL A 97 -49.27 -17.74 24.07
N LYS A 98 -49.97 -16.78 23.44
CA LYS A 98 -49.37 -15.90 22.43
C LYS A 98 -48.28 -14.99 23.03
N GLN A 99 -48.50 -14.46 24.23
CA GLN A 99 -47.52 -13.66 24.96
C GLN A 99 -46.27 -14.47 25.30
N LEU A 100 -46.42 -15.69 25.81
CA LEU A 100 -45.30 -16.60 26.11
C LEU A 100 -44.51 -16.99 24.85
N ASN A 101 -45.21 -17.29 23.74
CA ASN A 101 -44.56 -17.56 22.46
C ASN A 101 -43.81 -16.32 21.93
N ALA A 102 -44.36 -15.12 22.12
CA ALA A 102 -43.67 -13.89 21.78
C ALA A 102 -42.42 -13.68 22.63
N LEU A 103 -42.50 -13.89 23.95
CA LEU A 103 -41.36 -13.82 24.87
C LEU A 103 -40.25 -14.83 24.50
N ASN A 104 -40.61 -16.09 24.25
CA ASN A 104 -39.67 -17.13 23.81
C ASN A 104 -39.00 -16.77 22.49
N ALA A 105 -39.74 -16.15 21.56
CA ALA A 105 -39.21 -15.67 20.29
C ALA A 105 -38.48 -14.31 20.41
N SER A 106 -38.28 -13.78 21.63
CA SER A 106 -37.72 -12.45 21.89
C SER A 106 -38.44 -11.32 21.12
N LYS A 107 -39.75 -11.48 20.92
CA LYS A 107 -40.67 -10.48 20.36
C LYS A 107 -41.38 -9.73 21.49
N TYR A 108 -42.09 -8.67 21.13
CA TYR A 108 -42.85 -7.86 22.08
C TYR A 108 -43.97 -8.67 22.75
N PRO A 109 -44.07 -8.66 24.09
CA PRO A 109 -45.08 -9.44 24.81
C PRO A 109 -46.51 -8.92 24.56
N SER A 110 -46.68 -7.62 24.39
CA SER A 110 -48.00 -7.02 24.15
C SER A 110 -48.50 -7.32 22.73
N VAL A 111 -49.69 -7.90 22.66
CA VAL A 111 -50.36 -8.22 21.40
C VAL A 111 -50.73 -6.90 20.70
N GLY A 112 -50.13 -6.64 19.53
CA GLY A 112 -50.40 -5.42 18.75
C GLY A 112 -49.45 -4.25 18.96
N TYR A 113 -48.34 -4.44 19.71
CA TYR A 113 -47.34 -3.38 19.86
C TYR A 113 -46.61 -3.06 18.56
N ASN A 114 -46.62 -1.79 18.16
CA ASN A 114 -45.87 -1.28 17.03
C ASN A 114 -44.52 -0.70 17.50
N PRO A 115 -43.38 -1.35 17.22
CA PRO A 115 -42.06 -0.86 17.62
C PRO A 115 -41.55 0.33 16.80
N TYR A 116 -42.12 0.57 15.63
CA TYR A 116 -41.72 1.63 14.73
C TYR A 116 -42.79 2.71 14.68
N GLN A 117 -43.03 3.33 15.83
CA GLN A 117 -43.90 4.51 15.88
C GLN A 117 -43.25 5.67 15.12
N PRO A 118 -44.03 6.45 14.35
CA PRO A 118 -43.50 7.61 13.65
C PRO A 118 -42.97 8.64 14.66
N PHE A 119 -41.82 9.24 14.36
CA PHE A 119 -41.27 10.31 15.18
C PHE A 119 -42.21 11.53 15.12
N LEU A 120 -42.89 11.80 16.22
CA LEU A 120 -43.73 12.98 16.39
C LEU A 120 -42.86 14.15 16.82
N ASP A 121 -42.70 15.13 15.93
CA ASP A 121 -41.98 16.35 16.25
C ASP A 121 -42.87 17.32 17.07
N ILE A 122 -42.86 17.14 18.38
CA ILE A 122 -43.66 17.92 19.33
C ILE A 122 -43.10 19.34 19.51
N PHE A 123 -41.80 19.54 19.30
CA PHE A 123 -41.12 20.75 19.76
C PHE A 123 -40.35 21.50 18.67
N SER A 124 -39.66 20.84 17.75
CA SER A 124 -38.87 21.54 16.72
C SER A 124 -39.70 22.21 15.62
N SER A 125 -41.00 21.95 15.57
CA SER A 125 -41.95 22.73 14.76
C SER A 125 -42.06 24.19 15.21
N GLN A 126 -41.74 24.49 16.48
CA GLN A 126 -41.78 25.84 17.03
C GLN A 126 -40.37 26.46 16.97
N THR A 127 -40.17 27.44 16.08
CA THR A 127 -38.88 28.13 15.94
C THR A 127 -38.76 29.31 16.91
N GLU A 128 -37.67 29.36 17.68
CA GLU A 128 -37.37 30.48 18.58
C GLU A 128 -36.61 31.61 17.87
N ILE A 129 -36.99 32.86 18.15
CA ILE A 129 -36.35 34.07 17.56
C ILE A 129 -35.06 34.44 18.32
N HIS A 130 -35.00 34.14 19.62
CA HIS A 130 -33.90 34.52 20.50
C HIS A 130 -32.97 33.33 20.75
N PRO A 131 -31.67 33.58 21.01
CA PRO A 131 -30.79 32.53 21.48
C PRO A 131 -31.18 32.12 22.91
N ILE A 132 -30.97 30.84 23.23
CA ILE A 132 -31.21 30.26 24.56
C ILE A 132 -30.49 31.02 25.68
N SER A 133 -29.38 31.69 25.38
CA SER A 133 -28.55 32.41 26.35
C SER A 133 -28.13 33.78 25.83
N ASN A 134 -28.49 34.85 26.55
CA ASN A 134 -28.04 36.22 26.28
C ASN A 134 -26.71 36.55 26.99
N ARG A 135 -25.68 35.71 26.81
CA ARG A 135 -24.35 35.99 27.36
C ARG A 135 -23.65 37.02 26.46
N PRO A 136 -23.08 38.10 27.02
CA PRO A 136 -22.37 39.08 26.21
C PRO A 136 -21.13 38.46 25.57
N ASP A 137 -20.82 38.88 24.35
CA ASP A 137 -19.63 38.41 23.65
C ASP A 137 -18.35 38.85 24.35
N SER A 138 -17.35 37.98 24.30
CA SER A 138 -16.03 38.27 24.86
C SER A 138 -15.25 39.25 23.98
N LYS A 139 -14.45 40.13 24.59
CA LYS A 139 -13.60 41.11 23.88
C LYS A 139 -12.67 40.48 22.84
N ARG A 140 -12.20 39.24 23.09
CA ARG A 140 -11.33 38.48 22.17
C ARG A 140 -12.00 38.14 20.83
N SER A 141 -13.32 38.14 20.74
CA SER A 141 -14.04 37.89 19.48
C SER A 141 -13.89 39.04 18.49
N PHE A 142 -13.62 40.25 18.99
CA PHE A 142 -13.54 41.48 18.20
C PHE A 142 -12.10 41.99 17.99
N ILE A 143 -11.13 41.49 18.76
CA ILE A 143 -9.73 41.94 18.71
C ILE A 143 -8.88 40.86 18.05
N PRO A 144 -7.82 41.22 17.31
CA PRO A 144 -6.85 40.26 16.80
C PRO A 144 -6.35 39.29 17.87
N SER A 145 -6.10 38.05 17.46
CA SER A 145 -5.86 36.98 18.42
C SER A 145 -4.55 37.16 19.19
N LEU A 146 -4.62 37.04 20.52
CA LEU A 146 -3.44 37.14 21.39
C LEU A 146 -2.50 35.95 21.23
N ASP A 147 -3.03 34.80 20.84
CA ASP A 147 -2.25 33.58 20.63
C ASP A 147 -1.40 33.66 19.36
N GLU A 148 -1.95 34.22 18.28
CA GLU A 148 -1.19 34.52 17.08
C GLU A 148 -0.08 35.55 17.36
N LYS A 149 -0.39 36.60 18.13
CA LYS A 149 0.63 37.56 18.58
C LYS A 149 1.77 36.85 19.33
N ARG A 150 1.46 35.89 20.19
CA ARG A 150 2.48 35.09 20.91
C ARG A 150 3.30 34.23 19.94
N LEU A 151 2.66 33.60 18.97
CA LEU A 151 3.32 32.78 17.95
C LEU A 151 4.27 33.61 17.07
N VAL A 152 3.79 34.74 16.56
CA VAL A 152 4.59 35.71 15.79
C VAL A 152 5.78 36.20 16.63
N GLY A 153 5.58 36.47 17.94
CA GLY A 153 6.65 36.81 18.86
C GLY A 153 7.75 35.74 18.94
N LYS A 154 7.37 34.46 19.02
CA LYS A 154 8.31 33.32 18.99
C LYS A 154 9.05 33.24 17.65
N MET A 155 8.35 33.41 16.53
CA MET A 155 8.97 33.40 15.19
C MET A 155 9.96 34.56 15.02
N VAL A 156 9.60 35.77 15.45
CA VAL A 156 10.50 36.93 15.44
C VAL A 156 11.72 36.70 16.30
N HIS A 157 11.56 36.08 17.48
CA HIS A 157 12.68 35.71 18.34
C HIS A 157 13.60 34.69 17.63
N ALA A 158 13.04 33.65 17.02
CA ALA A 158 13.80 32.67 16.27
C ALA A 158 14.54 33.27 15.06
N ILE A 159 13.94 34.27 14.39
CA ILE A 159 14.59 35.03 13.31
C ILE A 159 15.74 35.88 13.87
N LYS A 160 15.55 36.58 14.99
CA LYS A 160 16.60 37.38 15.65
C LYS A 160 17.79 36.53 16.10
N MET A 161 17.52 35.34 16.63
CA MET A 161 18.56 34.36 17.01
C MET A 161 19.20 33.67 15.79
N GLY A 162 18.66 33.87 14.58
CA GLY A 162 19.17 33.31 13.34
C GLY A 162 18.82 31.83 13.12
N TRP A 163 17.94 31.24 13.94
CA TRP A 163 17.47 29.86 13.78
C TRP A 163 16.59 29.68 12.55
N VAL A 164 15.80 30.71 12.23
CA VAL A 164 14.93 30.75 11.06
C VAL A 164 15.34 31.93 10.19
N ARG A 165 15.54 31.66 8.89
CA ARG A 165 15.76 32.73 7.90
C ARG A 165 14.47 32.96 7.12
N PRO A 166 14.06 34.22 6.88
CA PRO A 166 12.89 34.50 6.06
C PRO A 166 13.11 33.95 4.65
N SER A 167 12.03 33.49 4.02
CA SER A 167 12.07 32.92 2.68
C SER A 167 12.63 33.96 1.70
N ARG A 168 13.82 33.71 1.14
CA ARG A 168 14.39 34.55 0.09
C ARG A 168 13.65 34.26 -1.22
N PRO A 169 13.41 35.26 -2.09
CA PRO A 169 12.79 35.00 -3.38
C PRO A 169 13.61 33.95 -4.15
N LYS A 170 12.93 32.90 -4.63
CA LYS A 170 13.53 31.75 -5.33
C LYS A 170 14.04 32.14 -6.73
N GLN A 171 15.11 32.91 -6.83
CA GLN A 171 15.79 33.14 -8.12
C GLN A 171 17.28 33.46 -7.91
N ILE A 172 18.06 32.55 -7.31
CA ILE A 172 19.50 32.54 -7.62
C ILE A 172 19.63 31.83 -8.95
N ARG A 173 19.53 32.57 -10.06
CA ARG A 173 19.88 32.03 -11.38
C ARG A 173 21.30 31.49 -11.26
N LYS A 174 21.51 30.20 -11.56
CA LYS A 174 22.86 29.62 -11.61
C LYS A 174 23.67 30.50 -12.54
N LYS A 175 24.76 31.09 -12.05
CA LYS A 175 25.66 31.87 -12.89
C LYS A 175 26.22 30.90 -13.93
N VAL A 176 25.81 31.07 -15.19
CA VAL A 176 26.36 30.31 -16.32
C VAL A 176 27.63 31.05 -16.72
N TYR A 177 28.78 30.40 -16.54
CA TYR A 177 30.07 30.90 -16.97
C TYR A 177 30.57 30.02 -18.12
N ASP A 178 31.30 30.61 -19.05
CA ASP A 178 32.02 29.85 -20.07
C ASP A 178 33.31 29.29 -19.44
N LEU A 179 33.41 27.98 -19.34
CA LEU A 179 34.59 27.30 -18.81
C LEU A 179 35.74 27.23 -19.81
N TRP A 180 35.45 27.42 -21.10
CA TRP A 180 36.38 27.24 -22.20
C TRP A 180 36.88 28.56 -22.79
N ALA A 181 36.33 29.69 -22.34
CA ALA A 181 36.89 30.99 -22.65
C ALA A 181 38.34 31.02 -22.14
N ASP A 182 39.30 31.08 -23.06
CA ASP A 182 40.69 31.32 -22.73
C ASP A 182 40.74 32.68 -22.02
N ASP A 183 40.98 32.67 -20.71
CA ASP A 183 41.23 33.89 -19.96
C ASP A 183 42.70 34.27 -20.22
N PRO A 184 43.00 35.24 -21.11
CA PRO A 184 44.37 35.60 -21.44
C PRO A 184 45.11 36.21 -20.23
N SER A 185 44.38 36.52 -19.14
CA SER A 185 44.91 37.10 -17.92
C SER A 185 45.37 36.08 -16.88
N SER A 186 44.99 34.80 -17.03
CA SER A 186 45.38 33.74 -16.09
C SER A 186 46.74 33.16 -16.46
N ALA A 187 47.81 33.79 -15.98
CA ALA A 187 49.14 33.21 -16.04
C ALA A 187 49.16 31.89 -15.26
N LYS A 188 49.25 30.77 -15.98
CA LYS A 188 49.28 29.42 -15.38
C LYS A 188 50.41 29.34 -14.35
N THR A 189 50.12 28.76 -13.20
CA THR A 189 51.10 28.58 -12.13
C THR A 189 52.20 27.61 -12.58
N LYS A 190 53.43 27.75 -12.06
CA LYS A 190 54.55 26.82 -12.34
C LYS A 190 54.17 25.34 -12.12
N SER A 191 53.32 25.06 -11.12
CA SER A 191 52.79 23.72 -10.84
C SER A 191 51.82 23.22 -11.91
N GLU A 192 50.97 24.07 -12.46
CA GLU A 192 50.06 23.74 -13.57
C GLU A 192 50.83 23.44 -14.84
N LEU A 193 51.83 24.26 -15.17
CA LEU A 193 52.73 24.02 -16.29
C LEU A 193 53.51 22.71 -16.14
N ALA A 194 53.97 22.40 -14.92
CA ALA A 194 54.63 21.12 -14.64
C ALA A 194 53.69 19.93 -14.84
N ARG A 195 52.43 20.02 -14.37
CA ARG A 195 51.42 18.98 -14.62
C ARG A 195 51.15 18.77 -16.11
N ILE A 196 51.02 19.85 -16.88
CA ILE A 196 50.79 19.78 -18.33
C ILE A 196 51.98 19.12 -19.03
N ARG A 197 53.22 19.47 -18.64
CA ARG A 197 54.44 18.90 -19.25
C ARG A 197 54.63 17.42 -18.93
N MET A 198 54.28 17.00 -17.70
CA MET A 198 54.44 15.61 -17.24
C MET A 198 53.24 14.73 -17.57
N HIS A 199 52.14 15.29 -18.06
CA HIS A 199 50.96 14.53 -18.45
C HIS A 199 51.25 13.71 -19.71
N PHE A 200 51.19 12.38 -19.60
CA PHE A 200 51.14 11.50 -20.77
C PHE A 200 49.72 11.46 -21.35
N PRO A 201 49.49 12.01 -22.56
CA PRO A 201 48.15 12.05 -23.13
C PRO A 201 47.64 10.62 -23.33
N ALA A 202 46.33 10.42 -23.16
CA ALA A 202 45.72 9.16 -23.51
C ALA A 202 45.90 8.89 -25.02
N PRO A 203 46.12 7.63 -25.44
CA PRO A 203 46.13 7.29 -26.85
C PRO A 203 44.79 7.69 -27.46
N LYS A 204 44.81 8.36 -28.61
CA LYS A 204 43.59 8.72 -29.34
C LYS A 204 43.11 7.49 -30.11
N VAL A 205 41.80 7.37 -30.29
CA VAL A 205 41.23 6.34 -31.17
C VAL A 205 41.71 6.62 -32.59
N SER A 206 42.07 5.58 -33.34
CA SER A 206 42.39 5.70 -34.75
C SER A 206 41.20 6.26 -35.53
N LEU A 207 41.50 6.97 -36.61
CA LEU A 207 40.46 7.38 -37.53
C LEU A 207 39.81 6.13 -38.16
N PRO A 208 38.49 6.13 -38.41
CA PRO A 208 37.83 5.01 -39.07
C PRO A 208 38.47 4.69 -40.42
N GLY A 209 38.74 3.40 -40.65
CA GLY A 209 39.35 2.89 -41.87
C GLY A 209 38.32 2.39 -42.90
N HIS A 210 38.80 2.01 -44.09
CA HIS A 210 37.94 1.42 -45.13
C HIS A 210 37.30 0.09 -44.71
N ALA A 211 37.97 -0.68 -43.84
CA ALA A 211 37.46 -1.95 -43.31
C ALA A 211 36.21 -1.79 -42.42
N GLU A 212 36.05 -0.64 -41.75
CA GLU A 212 34.91 -0.32 -40.89
C GLU A 212 33.69 0.20 -41.67
N SER A 213 33.86 0.45 -42.98
CA SER A 213 32.76 0.86 -43.84
C SER A 213 31.72 -0.25 -43.95
N TYR A 214 30.45 0.12 -44.10
CA TYR A 214 29.39 -0.83 -44.42
C TYR A 214 29.54 -1.41 -45.84
N ASN A 215 30.26 -0.72 -46.73
CA ASN A 215 30.53 -1.15 -48.09
C ASN A 215 32.04 -1.09 -48.37
N PRO A 216 32.83 -2.02 -47.79
CA PRO A 216 34.26 -2.07 -48.02
C PRO A 216 34.56 -2.68 -49.42
N PRO A 217 35.73 -2.36 -50.01
CA PRO A 217 36.18 -3.04 -51.22
C PRO A 217 36.42 -4.53 -50.95
N ALA A 218 36.36 -5.35 -52.01
CA ALA A 218 36.37 -6.81 -51.89
C ALA A 218 37.63 -7.36 -51.21
N GLU A 219 38.76 -6.67 -51.33
CA GLU A 219 40.05 -7.02 -50.71
C GLU A 219 40.01 -7.11 -49.18
N TYR A 220 39.04 -6.45 -48.54
CA TYR A 220 38.89 -6.46 -47.09
C TYR A 220 37.92 -7.54 -46.58
N LEU A 221 37.21 -8.22 -47.48
CA LEU A 221 36.32 -9.31 -47.08
C LEU A 221 37.16 -10.57 -46.82
N CYS A 222 36.99 -11.16 -45.65
CA CYS A 222 37.74 -12.35 -45.27
C CYS A 222 37.30 -13.58 -46.07
N ASP A 223 38.27 -14.38 -46.46
CA ASP A 223 38.04 -15.71 -47.01
C ASP A 223 37.56 -16.69 -45.93
N GLU A 224 36.97 -17.82 -46.33
CA GLU A 224 36.45 -18.81 -45.38
C GLU A 224 37.54 -19.38 -44.45
N GLU A 225 38.76 -19.55 -44.97
CA GLU A 225 39.92 -19.99 -44.18
C GLU A 225 40.34 -18.95 -43.15
N GLU A 226 40.34 -17.67 -43.54
CA GLU A 226 40.69 -16.56 -42.66
C GLU A 226 39.63 -16.36 -41.57
N LEU A 227 38.35 -16.51 -41.91
CA LEU A 227 37.26 -16.48 -40.94
C LEU A 227 37.41 -17.59 -39.90
N LYS A 228 37.87 -18.78 -40.31
CA LYS A 228 38.12 -19.88 -39.38
C LYS A 228 39.29 -19.55 -38.46
N LYS A 229 40.42 -19.08 -39.00
CA LYS A 229 41.58 -18.62 -38.22
C LYS A 229 41.20 -17.51 -37.24
N TRP A 230 40.40 -16.53 -37.68
CA TRP A 230 39.94 -15.43 -36.83
C TRP A 230 39.08 -15.90 -35.66
N LYS A 231 38.24 -16.92 -35.88
CA LYS A 231 37.42 -17.52 -34.80
C LYS A 231 38.24 -18.34 -33.82
N GLU A 232 39.30 -19.01 -34.30
CA GLU A 232 40.21 -19.81 -33.48
C GLU A 232 41.15 -18.95 -32.64
N MET A 233 41.57 -17.78 -33.16
CA MET A 233 42.39 -16.84 -32.41
C MET A 233 41.64 -16.21 -31.22
N ASP A 234 42.36 -16.03 -30.13
CA ASP A 234 41.87 -15.34 -28.94
C ASP A 234 41.53 -13.87 -29.24
N PRO A 235 40.48 -13.30 -28.62
CA PRO A 235 40.02 -11.95 -28.91
C PRO A 235 41.09 -10.85 -28.86
N GLU A 236 42.03 -10.95 -27.92
CA GLU A 236 43.06 -9.92 -27.68
C GLU A 236 44.19 -9.95 -28.72
N ASP A 237 44.46 -11.11 -29.33
CA ASP A 237 45.52 -11.28 -30.34
C ASP A 237 45.02 -10.99 -31.77
N ARG A 238 43.73 -10.73 -31.93
CA ARG A 238 43.14 -10.44 -33.25
C ARG A 238 43.63 -9.10 -33.76
N ARG A 239 43.92 -9.05 -35.05
CA ARG A 239 44.28 -7.80 -35.75
C ARG A 239 43.12 -6.79 -35.79
N LEU A 240 41.89 -7.29 -35.93
CA LEU A 240 40.66 -6.51 -35.95
C LEU A 240 39.66 -7.15 -35.00
N ASP A 241 39.00 -6.32 -34.18
CA ASP A 241 38.01 -6.74 -33.19
C ASP A 241 36.70 -7.24 -33.82
N PHE A 242 36.49 -6.90 -35.10
CA PHE A 242 35.32 -7.25 -35.89
C PHE A 242 35.72 -7.85 -37.24
N VAL A 243 34.76 -8.53 -37.86
CA VAL A 243 34.90 -9.07 -39.22
C VAL A 243 34.28 -8.08 -40.20
N PRO A 244 35.03 -7.56 -41.19
CA PRO A 244 34.48 -6.68 -42.22
C PRO A 244 33.37 -7.39 -43.00
N LYS A 245 32.25 -6.69 -43.20
CA LYS A 245 31.09 -7.19 -43.93
C LYS A 245 30.61 -6.15 -44.90
N LYS A 246 30.28 -6.59 -46.12
CA LYS A 246 29.71 -5.74 -47.16
C LYS A 246 28.20 -5.84 -47.14
N TYR A 247 27.56 -4.68 -47.12
CA TYR A 247 26.12 -4.50 -47.25
C TYR A 247 25.84 -3.61 -48.46
N ASP A 248 24.87 -3.97 -49.29
CA ASP A 248 24.54 -3.21 -50.50
C ASP A 248 24.01 -1.80 -50.20
N CYS A 249 23.31 -1.65 -49.07
CA CYS A 249 22.66 -0.40 -48.69
C CYS A 249 22.63 -0.21 -47.17
N LEU A 250 22.66 1.04 -46.72
CA LEU A 250 22.69 1.40 -45.29
C LEU A 250 21.50 0.83 -44.50
N ARG A 251 20.33 0.66 -45.13
CA ARG A 251 19.14 0.08 -44.47
C ARG A 251 19.32 -1.39 -44.06
N LYS A 252 20.22 -2.12 -44.73
CA LYS A 252 20.53 -3.52 -44.41
C LYS A 252 21.59 -3.65 -43.31
N VAL A 253 22.22 -2.55 -42.90
CA VAL A 253 23.28 -2.57 -41.88
C VAL A 253 22.65 -2.89 -40.53
N PRO A 254 22.99 -4.02 -39.90
CA PRO A 254 22.47 -4.38 -38.59
C PRO A 254 23.09 -3.49 -37.51
N ALA A 255 22.48 -3.48 -36.33
CA ALA A 255 23.14 -2.96 -35.14
C ALA A 255 24.42 -3.77 -34.87
N TYR A 256 25.47 -3.10 -34.43
CA TYR A 256 26.74 -3.76 -34.13
C TYR A 256 26.72 -4.33 -32.70
N ASP A 257 26.71 -5.65 -32.59
CA ASP A 257 26.50 -6.38 -31.32
C ASP A 257 27.56 -6.05 -30.26
N ARG A 258 28.83 -5.85 -30.66
CA ARG A 258 29.95 -5.61 -29.72
C ARG A 258 30.14 -4.14 -29.35
N PHE A 259 29.26 -3.22 -29.78
CA PHE A 259 29.44 -1.78 -29.57
C PHE A 259 29.71 -1.40 -28.11
N TYR A 260 28.92 -1.94 -27.18
CA TYR A 260 29.08 -1.64 -25.75
C TYR A 260 30.36 -2.23 -25.18
N ASN A 261 30.76 -3.42 -25.63
CA ASN A 261 31.97 -4.09 -25.17
C ASN A 261 33.21 -3.28 -25.57
N ASP A 262 33.28 -2.84 -26.82
CA ASP A 262 34.42 -2.07 -27.33
C ASP A 262 34.53 -0.70 -26.63
N ARG A 263 33.40 -0.03 -26.36
CA ARG A 263 33.38 1.23 -25.57
C ARG A 263 33.80 1.00 -24.12
N TYR A 264 33.35 -0.09 -23.51
CA TYR A 264 33.67 -0.44 -22.13
C TYR A 264 35.16 -0.79 -21.97
N GLN A 265 35.70 -1.66 -22.83
CA GLN A 265 37.12 -2.00 -22.87
C GLN A 265 37.97 -0.74 -23.06
N ARG A 266 37.56 0.17 -23.95
CA ARG A 266 38.25 1.45 -24.13
C ARG A 266 38.28 2.30 -22.87
N CYS A 267 37.19 2.32 -22.09
CA CYS A 267 37.15 3.02 -20.80
C CYS A 267 38.09 2.37 -19.77
N LEU A 268 38.17 1.03 -19.75
CA LEU A 268 39.13 0.31 -18.91
C LEU A 268 40.57 0.62 -19.32
N ASP A 269 40.88 0.65 -20.62
CA ASP A 269 42.21 1.02 -21.13
C ASP A 269 42.58 2.45 -20.74
N LEU A 270 41.62 3.39 -20.74
CA LEU A 270 41.87 4.75 -20.29
C LEU A 270 42.20 4.81 -18.81
N TYR A 271 41.54 4.00 -17.99
CA TYR A 271 41.62 4.09 -16.53
C TYR A 271 42.74 3.23 -15.93
N LEU A 272 42.84 1.97 -16.36
CA LEU A 272 43.70 0.94 -15.74
C LEU A 272 45.04 0.77 -16.45
N ALA A 273 45.11 0.93 -17.78
CA ALA A 273 46.32 0.62 -18.51
C ALA A 273 47.44 1.65 -18.23
N PRO A 274 48.65 1.22 -17.82
CA PRO A 274 49.76 2.13 -17.59
C PRO A 274 50.24 2.74 -18.91
N ARG A 275 50.51 4.06 -18.90
CA ARG A 275 50.91 4.81 -20.09
C ARG A 275 52.40 5.10 -20.07
N GLN A 276 53.10 4.77 -21.16
CA GLN A 276 54.52 5.02 -21.32
C GLN A 276 54.80 5.69 -22.67
N ARG A 277 55.70 6.70 -22.69
CA ARG A 277 56.17 7.31 -23.93
C ARG A 277 57.20 6.39 -24.59
N LYS A 278 56.82 5.76 -25.71
CA LYS A 278 57.72 4.97 -26.55
C LYS A 278 58.22 5.82 -27.72
N MET A 279 59.53 5.92 -27.89
CA MET A 279 60.12 6.53 -29.07
C MET A 279 60.10 5.51 -30.21
N LYS A 280 59.29 5.74 -31.24
CA LYS A 280 59.28 4.93 -32.46
C LYS A 280 60.30 5.52 -33.43
N LEU A 281 61.28 4.71 -33.83
CA LEU A 281 62.23 5.07 -34.87
C LEU A 281 61.51 4.98 -36.23
N ASN A 282 61.31 6.11 -36.88
CA ASN A 282 60.84 6.17 -38.27
C ASN A 282 62.09 6.32 -39.15
N VAL A 283 62.78 5.20 -39.38
CA VAL A 283 63.99 5.13 -40.20
C VAL A 283 63.64 4.29 -41.43
N ASP A 284 64.07 4.74 -42.61
CA ASP A 284 63.88 3.97 -43.82
C ASP A 284 64.76 2.72 -43.79
N HIS A 285 64.24 1.60 -44.27
CA HIS A 285 64.93 0.30 -44.17
C HIS A 285 66.31 0.30 -44.86
N SER A 286 66.48 1.15 -45.87
CA SER A 286 67.74 1.34 -46.60
C SER A 286 68.82 2.02 -45.76
N GLU A 287 68.45 2.93 -44.86
CA GLU A 287 69.40 3.69 -44.01
C GLU A 287 69.94 2.86 -42.84
N LEU A 288 69.34 1.71 -42.56
CA LEU A 288 69.85 0.77 -41.56
C LEU A 288 71.13 0.08 -42.03
N LEU A 289 71.38 0.04 -43.33
CA LEU A 289 72.57 -0.56 -43.92
C LEU A 289 73.66 0.50 -44.08
N PRO A 290 74.93 0.15 -43.83
CA PRO A 290 76.04 1.05 -44.13
C PRO A 290 76.16 1.29 -45.63
N GLU A 291 76.62 2.48 -46.02
CA GLU A 291 76.92 2.79 -47.41
C GLU A 291 78.13 1.95 -47.87
N LEU A 292 77.84 0.92 -48.67
CA LEU A 292 78.85 0.06 -49.28
C LEU A 292 79.19 0.59 -50.69
N PRO A 293 80.48 0.66 -51.07
CA PRO A 293 80.86 0.99 -52.44
C PRO A 293 80.31 -0.06 -53.40
N ASN A 294 79.96 0.36 -54.62
CA ASN A 294 79.40 -0.55 -55.61
C ASN A 294 80.45 -1.60 -56.02
N LEU A 295 80.09 -2.88 -55.88
CA LEU A 295 80.94 -4.02 -56.23
C LEU A 295 81.50 -3.93 -57.66
N ALA A 296 80.75 -3.35 -58.60
CA ALA A 296 81.19 -3.22 -60.00
C ALA A 296 82.48 -2.38 -60.17
N GLU A 297 82.72 -1.40 -59.30
CA GLU A 297 83.85 -0.47 -59.38
C GLU A 297 85.16 -1.06 -58.82
N MET A 298 85.04 -2.10 -57.98
CA MET A 298 86.18 -2.76 -57.33
C MET A 298 86.72 -3.96 -58.15
N ARG A 299 86.47 -3.98 -59.47
CA ARG A 299 87.00 -5.00 -60.38
C ARG A 299 88.45 -4.72 -60.77
N PRO A 300 89.27 -5.75 -61.03
CA PRO A 300 88.90 -7.17 -61.16
C PRO A 300 88.93 -7.95 -59.83
N PHE A 301 87.87 -8.73 -59.57
CA PHE A 301 87.82 -9.79 -58.56
C PHE A 301 87.32 -11.09 -59.22
N PRO A 302 87.70 -12.27 -58.70
CA PRO A 302 87.24 -13.54 -59.27
C PRO A 302 85.72 -13.66 -59.18
N THR A 303 85.06 -13.83 -60.33
CA THR A 303 83.59 -13.93 -60.45
C THR A 303 83.11 -15.36 -60.67
N THR A 304 83.95 -16.20 -61.27
CA THR A 304 83.63 -17.60 -61.62
C THR A 304 84.80 -18.51 -61.25
N GLN A 305 84.51 -19.72 -60.76
CA GLN A 305 85.54 -20.74 -60.55
C GLN A 305 86.06 -21.27 -61.89
N SER A 306 87.38 -21.24 -62.10
CA SER A 306 88.02 -21.68 -63.36
C SER A 306 88.47 -23.14 -63.34
N PHE A 307 88.80 -23.69 -62.18
CA PHE A 307 89.18 -25.09 -62.03
C PHE A 307 88.39 -25.72 -60.88
N VAL A 308 87.70 -26.82 -61.19
CA VAL A 308 87.15 -27.75 -60.20
C VAL A 308 88.19 -28.85 -60.04
N ALA A 309 88.92 -28.86 -58.92
CA ALA A 309 89.78 -29.98 -58.59
C ALA A 309 88.90 -31.15 -58.12
N TYR A 310 88.69 -32.13 -58.99
CA TYR A 310 88.15 -33.43 -58.58
C TYR A 310 89.24 -34.17 -57.80
N ALA A 311 88.92 -34.56 -56.57
CA ALA A 311 89.64 -35.55 -55.80
C ALA A 311 89.09 -36.95 -56.11
#